data_AF-A0A5B8VNH1-F1
#
_entry.id   AF-A0A5B8VNH1-F1
#
_cell.length_a   1.000
_cell.length_b   1.000
_cell.length_c   1.000
_cell.angle_alpha   90.00
_cell.angle_beta   90.00
_cell.angle_gamma   90.00
#
_symmetry.space_group_name_H-M   'P 1'
#
loop_
_entity.id
_entity.type
_entity.pdbx_description
1 polymer ?
#
loop_
_entity_poly.entity_id
_entity_poly.type
_entity_poly.pdbx_seq_one_letter_code
_entity_poly.pdbx_strand_id
1 'polypeptide(L)'
;MAIKTYIQKSTSGNIKAPFLLIIGVVIGLLGLLSMIGCHNKPKQVFTYKLQLNMTEKVLDTARILSFNFKSNDFKEKAGFKLVSNLTVDRQNRTINILLSTKANTPPSNAPLETAATLDSPKIGAYKLRIHFKDQILPGALTINEHSYLLNLKDNSSISTIADTLNKLPLKSIFGTLHYYSPEAAPTIDKFMASLKSLGAKKQSHYPGNYHFFTINPDGQIKQTKDKGYAYTRHFIFQYDSNRAALKALVKRFAFAHSMQLLITLRTYDGAIYNIWSFGK
;
A
#
# COMPACT_ATOMS: atom_id res chain seq x y z
N MET A 1 42.47 -9.69 62.18
CA MET A 1 43.74 -9.71 61.44
C MET A 1 44.16 -8.27 61.20
N ALA A 2 45.40 -7.94 61.52
CA ALA A 2 45.88 -6.59 61.82
C ALA A 2 46.17 -5.70 60.59
N ILE A 3 46.15 -4.41 60.87
CA ILE A 3 46.37 -3.21 60.04
C ILE A 3 47.75 -3.19 59.38
N LYS A 4 47.86 -2.64 58.15
CA LYS A 4 48.99 -1.77 57.76
C LYS A 4 48.60 -0.82 56.61
N THR A 5 48.20 0.38 57.00
CA THR A 5 48.00 1.55 56.14
C THR A 5 49.37 2.18 55.86
N TYR A 6 49.75 2.35 54.59
CA TYR A 6 50.95 3.06 54.17
C TYR A 6 50.57 4.49 53.75
N ILE A 7 50.93 5.48 54.56
CA ILE A 7 50.81 6.90 54.21
C ILE A 7 52.14 7.32 53.57
N GLN A 8 52.13 7.55 52.25
CA GLN A 8 53.23 8.21 51.56
C GLN A 8 53.06 9.73 51.65
N LYS A 9 54.03 10.38 52.29
CA LYS A 9 54.16 11.83 52.43
C LYS A 9 54.71 12.39 51.11
N SER A 10 53.89 13.08 50.34
CA SER A 10 54.33 13.81 49.13
C SER A 10 54.74 15.23 49.52
N THR A 11 56.00 15.56 49.25
CA THR A 11 56.61 16.87 49.43
C THR A 11 56.20 17.81 48.30
N SER A 12 55.63 18.96 48.65
CA SER A 12 55.25 20.03 47.74
C SER A 12 56.50 20.73 47.18
N GLY A 13 56.92 20.35 45.98
CA GLY A 13 57.89 21.08 45.18
C GLY A 13 57.22 22.25 44.47
N ASN A 14 57.68 23.47 44.75
CA ASN A 14 57.28 24.70 44.05
C ASN A 14 57.63 24.60 42.55
N ILE A 15 56.65 24.24 41.73
CA ILE A 15 56.75 24.31 40.27
C ILE A 15 56.50 25.76 39.85
N LYS A 16 57.51 26.35 39.22
CA LYS A 16 57.53 27.72 38.73
C LYS A 16 56.38 27.99 37.74
N ALA A 17 55.89 29.22 37.76
CA ALA A 17 54.64 29.68 37.18
C ALA A 17 54.46 29.73 35.64
N PRO A 18 55.44 29.50 34.73
CA PRO A 18 55.11 29.53 33.30
C PRO A 18 54.50 28.22 32.77
N PHE A 19 54.51 27.12 33.54
CA PHE A 19 54.02 25.81 33.06
C PHE A 19 52.50 25.63 33.15
N LEU A 20 51.83 26.34 34.07
CA LEU A 20 50.39 26.27 34.28
C LEU A 20 49.57 26.94 33.17
N LEU A 21 50.15 27.93 32.47
CA LEU A 21 49.47 28.67 31.42
C LEU A 21 49.35 27.86 30.11
N ILE A 22 50.31 26.97 29.84
CA ILE A 22 50.29 26.09 28.65
C ILE A 22 49.24 24.96 28.82
N ILE A 23 49.09 24.41 30.02
CA ILE A 23 48.10 23.35 30.30
C ILE A 23 46.67 23.90 30.19
N GLY A 24 46.42 25.12 30.66
CA GLY A 24 45.10 25.77 30.53
C GLY A 24 44.68 26.00 29.08
N VAL A 25 45.61 26.39 28.20
CA VAL A 25 45.33 26.59 26.76
C VAL A 25 45.07 25.27 26.05
N VAL A 26 45.81 24.20 26.37
CA VAL A 26 45.60 22.87 25.77
C VAL A 26 44.27 22.25 26.21
N ILE A 27 43.88 22.40 27.47
CA ILE A 27 42.59 21.91 27.98
C ILE A 27 41.42 22.73 27.39
N GLY A 28 41.58 24.05 27.23
CA GLY A 28 40.60 24.89 26.54
C GLY A 28 40.42 24.54 25.07
N LEU A 29 41.51 24.21 24.36
CA LEU A 29 41.48 23.78 22.96
C LEU A 29 40.86 22.39 22.79
N LEU A 30 41.12 21.45 23.71
CA LEU A 30 40.47 20.13 23.73
C LEU A 30 38.97 20.23 24.03
N GLY A 31 38.55 21.17 24.88
CA GLY A 31 37.14 21.45 25.14
C GLY A 31 36.39 21.92 23.88
N LEU A 32 37.01 22.82 23.10
CA LEU A 32 36.47 23.33 21.83
C LEU A 32 36.40 22.27 20.72
N LEU A 33 37.35 21.31 20.67
CA LEU A 33 37.34 20.21 19.70
C LEU A 33 36.25 19.16 19.97
N SER A 34 35.81 18.99 21.22
CA SER A 34 34.74 18.03 21.57
C SER A 34 33.34 18.46 21.11
N MET A 35 33.12 19.76 20.87
CA MET A 35 31.83 20.31 20.41
C MET A 35 31.64 20.22 18.87
N ILE A 36 32.69 19.96 18.11
CA ILE A 36 32.64 19.83 16.63
C ILE A 36 32.32 18.39 16.21
N GLY A 37 32.30 17.45 17.17
CA GLY A 37 32.15 16.01 16.95
C GLY A 37 30.72 15.49 16.81
N CYS A 38 29.67 16.33 16.73
CA CYS A 38 28.37 15.86 16.25
C CYS A 38 28.44 15.62 14.75
N HIS A 39 29.02 14.48 14.37
CA HIS A 39 28.98 13.95 13.01
C HIS A 39 27.51 13.87 12.58
N ASN A 40 27.09 14.84 11.76
CA ASN A 40 25.93 14.70 10.91
C ASN A 40 26.12 13.42 10.12
N LYS A 41 25.50 12.32 10.57
CA LYS A 41 25.49 11.08 9.81
C LYS A 41 25.03 11.47 8.40
N PRO A 42 25.78 11.12 7.35
CA PRO A 42 25.42 11.50 5.99
C PRO A 42 23.96 11.11 5.78
N LYS A 43 23.15 12.06 5.32
CA LYS A 43 21.75 11.79 4.99
C LYS A 43 21.74 10.59 4.06
N GLN A 44 21.13 9.50 4.50
CA GLN A 44 21.05 8.29 3.70
C GLN A 44 20.30 8.63 2.41
N VAL A 45 20.98 8.49 1.27
CA VAL A 45 20.41 8.77 -0.04
C VAL A 45 19.72 7.50 -0.51
N PHE A 46 18.39 7.51 -0.51
CA PHE A 46 17.58 6.43 -1.05
C PHE A 46 17.52 6.55 -2.58
N THR A 47 17.83 5.49 -3.30
CA THR A 47 17.90 5.48 -4.78
C THR A 47 16.70 4.79 -5.44
N TYR A 48 15.78 4.23 -4.65
CA TYR A 48 14.62 3.52 -5.22
C TYR A 48 13.63 4.46 -5.94
N LYS A 49 12.97 3.85 -6.93
CA LYS A 49 11.81 4.39 -7.64
C LYS A 49 10.52 3.78 -7.08
N LEU A 50 9.51 4.60 -6.84
CA LEU A 50 8.18 4.16 -6.42
C LEU A 50 7.25 3.97 -7.60
N GLN A 51 6.43 2.94 -7.54
CA GLN A 51 5.26 2.75 -8.38
C GLN A 51 4.02 3.24 -7.62
N LEU A 52 3.24 4.12 -8.24
CA LEU A 52 1.97 4.61 -7.73
C LEU A 52 0.81 3.89 -8.43
N ASN A 53 -0.09 3.32 -7.64
CA ASN A 53 -1.34 2.76 -8.11
C ASN A 53 -2.53 3.25 -7.26
N MET A 54 -3.65 3.54 -7.92
CA MET A 54 -4.90 3.86 -7.23
C MET A 54 -5.71 2.59 -6.96
N THR A 55 -6.33 2.51 -5.79
CA THR A 55 -7.34 1.48 -5.46
C THR A 55 -8.52 2.12 -4.77
N GLU A 56 -9.68 1.46 -4.84
CA GLU A 56 -10.88 1.91 -4.15
C GLU A 56 -11.37 0.81 -3.21
N LYS A 57 -11.81 1.23 -2.02
CA LYS A 57 -12.64 0.43 -1.12
C LYS A 57 -13.98 1.11 -0.95
N VAL A 58 -15.06 0.33 -0.98
CA VAL A 58 -16.39 0.80 -0.59
C VAL A 58 -16.71 0.23 0.79
N LEU A 59 -17.28 1.06 1.67
CA LEU A 59 -17.82 0.65 2.97
C LEU A 59 -19.25 1.18 3.03
N ASP A 60 -20.22 0.28 2.91
CA ASP A 60 -21.65 0.57 2.72
C ASP A 60 -21.92 1.43 1.47
N THR A 61 -21.80 2.75 1.60
CA THR A 61 -21.90 3.74 0.52
C THR A 61 -20.71 4.70 0.48
N ALA A 62 -19.91 4.74 1.54
CA ALA A 62 -18.71 5.56 1.61
C ALA A 62 -17.61 4.95 0.73
N ARG A 63 -16.90 5.80 0.00
CA ARG A 63 -15.78 5.42 -0.86
C ARG A 63 -14.48 5.90 -0.22
N ILE A 64 -13.47 5.05 -0.25
CA ILE A 64 -12.11 5.37 0.18
C ILE A 64 -11.20 5.14 -1.02
N LEU A 65 -10.58 6.22 -1.50
CA LEU A 65 -9.58 6.15 -2.55
C LEU A 65 -8.20 6.03 -1.90
N SER A 66 -7.41 5.03 -2.28
CA SER A 66 -6.05 4.83 -1.79
C SER A 66 -5.03 5.09 -2.89
N PHE A 67 -4.01 5.89 -2.58
CA PHE A 67 -2.79 6.04 -3.37
C PHE A 67 -1.74 5.09 -2.81
N ASN A 68 -1.51 3.97 -3.49
CA ASN A 68 -0.62 2.92 -3.05
C ASN A 68 0.76 3.14 -3.69
N PHE A 69 1.77 3.35 -2.86
CA PHE A 69 3.15 3.53 -3.29
C PHE A 69 3.92 2.26 -2.96
N LYS A 70 4.63 1.72 -3.94
CA LYS A 70 5.42 0.49 -3.77
C LYS A 70 6.77 0.59 -4.47
N SER A 71 7.83 0.13 -3.84
CA SER A 71 9.09 -0.20 -4.49
C SER A 71 9.35 -1.70 -4.44
N ASN A 72 9.71 -2.26 -5.59
CA ASN A 72 10.19 -3.64 -5.66
C ASN A 72 11.70 -3.73 -5.41
N ASP A 73 12.45 -2.62 -5.37
CA ASP A 73 13.90 -2.64 -5.20
C ASP A 73 14.30 -3.23 -3.84
N PHE A 74 14.97 -4.37 -3.88
CA PHE A 74 15.36 -5.17 -2.72
C PHE A 74 16.57 -4.61 -1.98
N LYS A 75 17.37 -3.74 -2.60
CA LYS A 75 18.66 -3.31 -2.07
C LYS A 75 18.55 -2.44 -0.81
N GLU A 76 17.40 -1.83 -0.57
CA GLU A 76 17.19 -0.88 0.54
C GLU A 76 16.17 -1.39 1.59
N LYS A 77 15.78 -2.67 1.53
CA LYS A 77 14.69 -3.25 2.36
C LYS A 77 15.08 -3.44 3.84
N ALA A 78 16.35 -3.65 4.14
CA ALA A 78 16.77 -3.94 5.52
C ALA A 78 16.73 -2.68 6.40
N GLY A 79 15.65 -2.54 7.19
CA GLY A 79 15.64 -1.64 8.35
C GLY A 79 14.78 -0.38 8.23
N PHE A 80 13.98 -0.22 7.17
CA PHE A 80 13.08 0.93 7.03
C PHE A 80 11.68 0.53 6.52
N LYS A 81 10.70 1.38 6.80
CA LYS A 81 9.35 1.32 6.24
C LYS A 81 8.97 2.66 5.63
N LEU A 82 8.19 2.61 4.55
CA LEU A 82 7.60 3.79 3.94
C LEU A 82 6.34 4.18 4.74
N VAL A 83 6.20 5.46 5.03
CA VAL A 83 5.04 6.04 5.73
C VAL A 83 4.49 7.14 4.85
N SER A 84 3.17 7.25 4.81
CA SER A 84 2.48 8.34 4.13
C SER A 84 1.59 9.11 5.09
N ASN A 85 1.44 10.40 4.82
CA ASN A 85 0.44 11.27 5.45
C ASN A 85 -0.28 12.04 4.35
N LEU A 86 -1.61 12.05 4.38
CA LEU A 86 -2.45 12.77 3.42
C LEU A 86 -3.17 13.91 4.13
N THR A 87 -3.09 15.10 3.54
CA THR A 87 -3.86 16.26 3.98
C THR A 87 -4.66 16.83 2.81
N VAL A 88 -5.87 17.32 3.09
CA VAL A 88 -6.76 17.90 2.09
C VAL A 88 -7.13 19.33 2.48
N ASP A 89 -6.70 20.28 1.66
CA ASP A 89 -7.22 21.64 1.69
C ASP A 89 -8.46 21.71 0.79
N ARG A 90 -9.64 21.75 1.42
CA ARG A 90 -10.93 21.76 0.72
C ARG A 90 -11.24 23.11 0.06
N GLN A 91 -10.72 24.22 0.60
CA GLN A 91 -10.95 25.55 0.04
C GLN A 91 -10.19 25.70 -1.28
N ASN A 92 -8.92 25.30 -1.29
CA ASN A 92 -8.05 25.38 -2.46
C ASN A 92 -8.05 24.11 -3.33
N ARG A 93 -8.92 23.13 -3.00
CA ARG A 93 -9.00 21.81 -3.65
C ARG A 93 -7.63 21.18 -3.86
N THR A 94 -6.80 21.18 -2.82
CA THR A 94 -5.43 20.67 -2.89
C THR A 94 -5.29 19.44 -2.00
N ILE A 95 -4.73 18.36 -2.57
CA ILE A 95 -4.37 17.14 -1.85
C ILE A 95 -2.84 17.12 -1.74
N ASN A 96 -2.32 17.05 -0.52
CA ASN A 96 -0.89 16.90 -0.27
C ASN A 96 -0.63 15.52 0.33
N ILE A 97 0.26 14.76 -0.30
CA ILE A 97 0.74 13.47 0.19
C ILE A 97 2.20 13.63 0.57
N LEU A 98 2.53 13.44 1.85
CA LEU A 98 3.89 13.41 2.35
C LEU A 98 4.34 11.95 2.49
N LEU A 99 5.40 11.59 1.77
CA LEU A 99 6.06 10.29 1.85
C LEU A 99 7.37 10.44 2.62
N SER A 100 7.52 9.64 3.69
CA SER A 100 8.73 9.61 4.51
C SER A 100 9.13 8.17 4.84
N THR A 101 10.38 8.00 5.25
CA THR A 101 10.87 6.71 5.75
C THR A 101 11.00 6.75 7.27
N LYS A 102 10.68 5.63 7.93
CA LYS A 102 10.92 5.42 9.35
C LYS A 102 11.73 4.15 9.52
N ALA A 103 12.63 4.13 10.51
CA ALA A 103 13.30 2.89 10.88
C ALA A 103 12.27 1.79 11.20
N ASN A 104 12.54 0.59 10.72
CA ASN A 104 11.73 -0.60 10.95
C ASN A 104 12.48 -1.52 11.90
N THR A 105 11.85 -1.88 13.02
CA THR A 105 12.45 -2.72 14.05
C THR A 105 11.43 -3.78 14.45
N PRO A 106 11.71 -5.07 14.23
CA PRO A 106 12.92 -5.62 13.58
C PRO A 106 13.00 -5.26 12.08
N PRO A 107 14.20 -5.35 11.47
CA PRO A 107 14.35 -5.22 10.02
C PRO A 107 13.43 -6.23 9.28
N SER A 108 12.88 -5.82 8.14
CA SER A 108 11.99 -6.65 7.33
C SER A 108 12.47 -6.70 5.89
N ASN A 109 12.31 -7.85 5.24
CA ASN A 109 12.59 -8.00 3.80
C ASN A 109 11.34 -7.72 2.93
N ALA A 110 10.25 -7.25 3.53
CA ALA A 110 9.04 -6.90 2.80
C ALA A 110 9.30 -5.75 1.80
N PRO A 111 8.56 -5.69 0.68
CA PRO A 111 8.56 -4.53 -0.20
C PRO A 111 8.33 -3.22 0.57
N LEU A 112 9.00 -2.15 0.16
CA LEU A 112 8.71 -0.82 0.68
C LEU A 112 7.38 -0.37 0.11
N GLU A 113 6.34 -0.39 0.95
CA GLU A 113 4.99 -0.01 0.54
C GLU A 113 4.30 0.85 1.59
N THR A 114 3.44 1.76 1.12
CA THR A 114 2.54 2.55 1.96
C THR A 114 1.30 2.93 1.16
N ALA A 115 0.23 3.32 1.85
CA ALA A 115 -0.98 3.81 1.21
C ALA A 115 -1.45 5.09 1.90
N ALA A 116 -1.72 6.12 1.10
CA ALA A 116 -2.35 7.36 1.54
C ALA A 116 -3.83 7.32 1.16
N THR A 117 -4.74 7.49 2.12
CA THR A 117 -6.20 7.34 1.88
C THR A 117 -6.92 8.67 1.86
N LEU A 118 -7.83 8.82 0.90
CA LEU A 118 -8.76 9.93 0.79
C LEU A 118 -10.18 9.41 1.05
N ASP A 119 -10.74 9.78 2.19
CA ASP A 119 -12.08 9.36 2.61
C ASP A 119 -13.16 10.23 1.96
N SER A 120 -14.21 9.57 1.45
CA SER A 120 -15.37 10.20 0.82
C SER A 120 -14.99 11.28 -0.21
N PRO A 121 -14.21 10.93 -1.25
CA PRO A 121 -13.79 11.87 -2.27
C PRO A 121 -15.00 12.52 -2.96
N LYS A 122 -15.02 13.85 -3.01
CA LYS A 122 -16.06 14.61 -3.70
C LYS A 122 -15.70 14.78 -5.18
N ILE A 123 -16.71 14.86 -6.03
CA ILE A 123 -16.52 15.13 -7.47
C ILE A 123 -15.85 16.51 -7.64
N GLY A 124 -14.89 16.57 -8.57
CA GLY A 124 -14.18 17.79 -8.92
C GLY A 124 -12.72 17.56 -9.29
N ALA A 125 -12.09 18.64 -9.76
CA ALA A 125 -10.65 18.69 -10.01
C ALA A 125 -9.90 19.15 -8.75
N TYR A 126 -8.81 18.46 -8.43
CA TYR A 126 -7.91 18.73 -7.32
C TYR A 126 -6.48 18.90 -7.81
N LYS A 127 -5.76 19.87 -7.24
CA LYS A 127 -4.30 19.93 -7.34
C LYS A 127 -3.73 18.83 -6.45
N LEU A 128 -2.81 18.02 -6.98
CA LEU A 128 -2.12 16.98 -6.22
C LEU A 128 -0.65 17.39 -6.04
N ARG A 129 -0.13 17.24 -4.82
CA ARG A 129 1.29 17.43 -4.52
C ARG A 129 1.80 16.22 -3.75
N ILE A 130 2.78 15.53 -4.31
CA ILE A 130 3.45 14.42 -3.63
C ILE A 130 4.83 14.90 -3.20
N HIS A 131 5.03 15.02 -1.89
CA HIS A 131 6.31 15.33 -1.27
C HIS A 131 7.05 14.02 -1.04
N PHE A 132 8.17 13.84 -1.72
CA PHE A 132 8.99 12.65 -1.60
C PHE A 132 10.46 13.02 -1.71
N LYS A 133 11.25 12.63 -0.70
CA LYS A 133 12.62 13.14 -0.51
C LYS A 133 12.59 14.67 -0.44
N ASP A 134 13.53 15.34 -1.10
CA ASP A 134 13.60 16.81 -1.18
C ASP A 134 12.83 17.38 -2.39
N GLN A 135 11.93 16.59 -3.00
CA GLN A 135 11.17 16.97 -4.20
C GLN A 135 9.67 17.11 -3.90
N ILE A 136 9.05 18.07 -4.59
CA ILE A 136 7.60 18.19 -4.69
C ILE A 136 7.21 17.83 -6.11
N LEU A 137 6.43 16.76 -6.26
CA LEU A 137 5.93 16.29 -7.54
C LEU A 137 4.52 16.83 -7.75
N PRO A 138 4.32 17.80 -8.68
CA PRO A 138 3.01 18.34 -8.98
C PRO A 138 2.23 17.37 -9.86
N GLY A 139 0.92 17.27 -9.61
CA GLY A 139 -0.03 16.54 -10.44
C GLY A 139 -1.45 17.09 -10.27
N ALA A 140 -2.41 16.37 -10.83
CA ALA A 140 -3.83 16.65 -10.68
C ALA A 140 -4.61 15.35 -10.49
N LEU A 141 -5.69 15.43 -9.73
CA LEU A 141 -6.67 14.36 -9.59
C LEU A 141 -8.04 14.91 -9.99
N THR A 142 -8.66 14.30 -11.00
CA THR A 142 -10.04 14.60 -11.39
C THR A 142 -10.93 13.46 -10.92
N ILE A 143 -11.92 13.79 -10.10
CA ILE A 143 -12.88 12.85 -9.55
C ILE A 143 -14.21 13.08 -10.26
N ASN A 144 -14.64 12.11 -11.05
CA ASN A 144 -15.91 12.17 -11.78
C ASN A 144 -16.94 11.25 -11.14
N GLU A 145 -18.14 11.14 -11.72
CA GLU A 145 -19.16 10.22 -11.23
C GLU A 145 -18.68 8.77 -11.25
N HIS A 146 -17.98 8.36 -12.32
CA HIS A 146 -17.64 6.96 -12.59
C HIS A 146 -16.15 6.60 -12.43
N SER A 147 -15.26 7.57 -12.25
CA SER A 147 -13.81 7.31 -12.24
C SER A 147 -13.00 8.34 -11.45
N TYR A 148 -11.75 7.97 -11.21
CA TYR A 148 -10.65 8.79 -10.73
C TYR A 148 -9.60 8.87 -11.83
N LEU A 149 -9.24 10.07 -12.24
CA LEU A 149 -8.21 10.33 -13.25
C LEU A 149 -7.04 11.08 -12.61
N LEU A 150 -5.89 10.41 -12.53
CA LEU A 150 -4.64 10.91 -12.02
C LEU A 150 -3.77 11.38 -13.19
N ASN A 151 -3.50 12.68 -13.24
CA ASN A 151 -2.49 13.24 -14.12
C ASN A 151 -1.23 13.54 -13.29
N LEU A 152 -0.27 12.61 -13.33
CA LEU A 152 1.03 12.74 -12.70
C LEU A 152 2.11 12.36 -13.71
N LYS A 153 2.99 13.29 -14.05
CA LYS A 153 4.09 13.01 -14.99
C LYS A 153 5.11 12.08 -14.33
N ASP A 154 5.33 10.94 -14.95
CA ASP A 154 6.39 10.01 -14.56
C ASP A 154 7.76 10.70 -14.52
N ASN A 155 8.57 10.31 -13.55
CA ASN A 155 9.93 10.79 -13.38
C ASN A 155 10.85 9.70 -12.80
N SER A 156 12.07 10.08 -12.44
CA SER A 156 13.07 9.16 -11.88
C SER A 156 12.68 8.61 -10.50
N SER A 157 11.86 9.34 -9.73
CA SER A 157 11.46 9.01 -8.37
C SER A 157 10.13 8.23 -8.30
N ILE A 158 9.14 8.59 -9.13
CA ILE A 158 7.81 7.96 -9.13
C ILE A 158 7.34 7.69 -10.57
N SER A 159 6.75 6.51 -10.79
CA SER A 159 5.98 6.16 -11.99
C SER A 159 4.57 5.70 -11.65
N THR A 160 3.61 5.97 -12.53
CA THR A 160 2.21 5.57 -12.36
C THR A 160 1.93 4.25 -13.08
N ILE A 161 1.25 3.29 -12.42
CA ILE A 161 0.88 2.01 -13.05
C ILE A 161 -0.34 2.19 -13.97
N ALA A 162 -1.33 2.94 -13.51
CA ALA A 162 -2.52 3.30 -14.26
C ALA A 162 -2.96 4.71 -13.85
N ASP A 163 -3.21 5.57 -14.83
CA ASP A 163 -3.69 6.93 -14.63
C ASP A 163 -5.18 6.99 -14.28
N THR A 164 -5.94 5.97 -14.69
CA THR A 164 -7.39 5.93 -14.53
C THR A 164 -7.81 4.73 -13.69
N LEU A 165 -8.66 5.00 -12.70
CA LEU A 165 -9.36 3.99 -11.91
C LEU A 165 -10.87 4.23 -12.01
N ASN A 166 -11.60 3.29 -12.59
CA ASN A 166 -13.06 3.30 -12.55
C ASN A 166 -13.54 2.91 -11.15
N LYS A 167 -14.59 3.58 -10.71
CA LYS A 167 -15.26 3.31 -9.44
C LYS A 167 -15.98 1.97 -9.50
N LEU A 168 -15.85 1.17 -8.44
CA LEU A 168 -16.63 -0.04 -8.30
C LEU A 168 -18.12 0.30 -8.26
N PRO A 169 -18.94 -0.31 -9.13
CA PRO A 169 -20.38 -0.15 -9.08
C PRO A 169 -20.90 -0.65 -7.73
N LEU A 170 -21.79 0.12 -7.11
CA LEU A 170 -22.48 -0.33 -5.90
C LEU A 170 -23.30 -1.57 -6.22
N LYS A 171 -23.50 -2.43 -5.21
CA LYS A 171 -24.26 -3.67 -5.36
C LYS A 171 -23.67 -4.59 -6.44
N SER A 172 -22.37 -4.53 -6.68
CA SER A 172 -21.69 -5.48 -7.56
C SER A 172 -21.13 -6.68 -6.79
N ILE A 173 -21.16 -7.83 -7.44
CA ILE A 173 -20.35 -8.99 -7.09
C ILE A 173 -19.45 -9.32 -8.26
N PHE A 174 -18.23 -9.72 -7.98
CA PHE A 174 -17.24 -10.04 -9.00
C PHE A 174 -16.27 -11.06 -8.46
N GLY A 175 -15.48 -11.67 -9.34
CA GLY A 175 -14.54 -12.68 -8.88
C GLY A 175 -13.98 -13.56 -9.97
N THR A 176 -13.36 -14.63 -9.51
CA THR A 176 -12.70 -15.61 -10.36
C THR A 176 -13.17 -17.02 -10.03
N LEU A 177 -13.20 -17.84 -11.08
CA LEU A 177 -13.38 -19.27 -11.01
C LEU A 177 -12.14 -19.91 -11.62
N HIS A 178 -11.34 -20.59 -10.80
CA HIS A 178 -10.14 -21.30 -11.25
C HIS A 178 -10.42 -22.79 -11.32
N TYR A 179 -9.91 -23.43 -12.38
CA TYR A 179 -10.12 -24.85 -12.61
C TYR A 179 -8.97 -25.44 -13.44
N TYR A 180 -8.75 -26.75 -13.30
CA TYR A 180 -7.58 -27.44 -13.86
C TYR A 180 -7.87 -28.19 -15.15
N SER A 181 -9.14 -28.51 -15.44
CA SER A 181 -9.50 -29.26 -16.65
C SER A 181 -10.78 -28.72 -17.31
N PRO A 182 -10.88 -28.78 -18.65
CA PRO A 182 -12.04 -28.26 -19.39
C PRO A 182 -13.35 -28.97 -19.01
N GLU A 183 -13.30 -30.20 -18.51
CA GLU A 183 -14.45 -30.96 -18.02
C GLU A 183 -15.16 -30.31 -16.83
N ALA A 184 -14.51 -29.36 -16.14
CA ALA A 184 -15.15 -28.54 -15.10
C ALA A 184 -16.13 -27.49 -15.66
N ALA A 185 -16.12 -27.22 -16.98
CA ALA A 185 -16.95 -26.18 -17.59
C ALA A 185 -18.46 -26.30 -17.27
N PRO A 186 -19.11 -27.48 -17.29
CA PRO A 186 -20.50 -27.61 -16.87
C PRO A 186 -20.74 -27.21 -15.41
N THR A 187 -19.77 -27.49 -14.52
CA THR A 187 -19.84 -27.07 -13.11
C THR A 187 -19.72 -25.55 -12.98
N ILE A 188 -18.83 -24.93 -13.75
CA ILE A 188 -18.73 -23.46 -13.86
C ILE A 188 -20.06 -22.86 -14.31
N ASP A 189 -20.66 -23.40 -15.37
CA ASP A 189 -21.91 -22.87 -15.92
C ASP A 189 -23.07 -23.06 -14.93
N LYS A 190 -23.13 -24.18 -14.20
CA LYS A 190 -24.09 -24.38 -13.11
C LYS A 190 -23.91 -23.37 -11.97
N PHE A 191 -22.68 -23.03 -11.59
CA PHE A 191 -22.42 -22.00 -10.60
C PHE A 191 -22.91 -20.63 -11.07
N MET A 192 -22.60 -20.27 -12.32
CA MET A 192 -23.01 -19.00 -12.94
C MET A 192 -24.53 -18.91 -13.10
N ALA A 193 -25.19 -20.00 -13.46
CA ALA A 193 -26.65 -20.09 -13.49
C ALA A 193 -27.23 -19.93 -12.08
N SER A 194 -26.64 -20.57 -11.07
CA SER A 194 -27.09 -20.44 -9.68
C SER A 194 -26.97 -19.01 -9.15
N LEU A 195 -25.91 -18.28 -9.49
CA LEU A 195 -25.80 -16.85 -9.18
C LEU A 195 -26.98 -16.06 -9.78
N LYS A 196 -27.30 -16.30 -11.04
CA LYS A 196 -28.43 -15.63 -11.72
C LYS A 196 -29.77 -15.99 -11.09
N SER A 197 -29.98 -17.26 -10.72
CA SER A 197 -31.20 -17.70 -10.02
C SER A 197 -31.35 -17.05 -8.64
N LEU A 198 -30.25 -16.66 -7.99
CA LEU A 198 -30.26 -15.85 -6.77
C LEU A 198 -30.51 -14.35 -7.01
N GLY A 199 -30.70 -13.93 -8.27
CA GLY A 199 -30.97 -12.56 -8.66
C GLY A 199 -29.74 -11.79 -9.17
N ALA A 200 -28.60 -12.44 -9.43
CA ALA A 200 -27.47 -11.78 -10.06
C ALA A 200 -27.78 -11.43 -11.52
N LYS A 201 -27.65 -10.15 -11.89
CA LYS A 201 -27.96 -9.64 -13.22
C LYS A 201 -26.70 -9.18 -13.92
N LYS A 202 -26.60 -9.44 -15.24
CA LYS A 202 -25.55 -8.82 -16.06
C LYS A 202 -25.77 -7.30 -16.06
N GLN A 203 -24.70 -6.55 -15.96
CA GLN A 203 -24.71 -5.09 -16.07
C GLN A 203 -23.60 -4.67 -17.03
N SER A 204 -23.86 -3.64 -17.83
CA SER A 204 -22.82 -3.01 -18.64
C SER A 204 -21.96 -2.12 -17.76
N HIS A 205 -20.65 -2.16 -17.96
CA HIS A 205 -19.68 -1.38 -17.21
C HIS A 205 -18.86 -0.52 -18.16
N TYR A 206 -18.44 0.66 -17.68
CA TYR A 206 -17.52 1.49 -18.46
C TYR A 206 -16.20 0.73 -18.68
N PRO A 207 -15.63 0.77 -19.89
CA PRO A 207 -14.32 0.19 -20.18
C PRO A 207 -13.23 0.74 -19.26
N GLY A 208 -12.22 -0.07 -18.96
CA GLY A 208 -11.05 0.35 -18.18
C GLY A 208 -10.82 -0.43 -16.89
N ASN A 209 -9.92 0.08 -16.07
CA ASN A 209 -9.39 -0.57 -14.87
C ASN A 209 -10.26 -0.31 -13.64
N TYR A 210 -10.67 -1.36 -12.92
CA TYR A 210 -11.40 -1.30 -11.65
C TYR A 210 -10.55 -1.81 -10.47
N HIS A 211 -9.22 -1.80 -10.62
CA HIS A 211 -8.22 -2.41 -9.74
C HIS A 211 -8.28 -3.94 -9.67
N PHE A 212 -9.46 -4.53 -9.47
CA PHE A 212 -9.66 -5.98 -9.35
C PHE A 212 -9.78 -6.68 -10.70
N PHE A 213 -10.27 -5.98 -11.71
CA PHE A 213 -10.50 -6.48 -13.05
C PHE A 213 -10.44 -5.34 -14.06
N THR A 214 -10.40 -5.68 -15.34
CA THR A 214 -10.48 -4.73 -16.45
C THR A 214 -11.73 -5.03 -17.28
N ILE A 215 -12.44 -4.00 -17.71
CA ILE A 215 -13.55 -4.10 -18.66
C ILE A 215 -13.02 -3.70 -20.04
N ASN A 216 -13.28 -4.54 -21.04
CA ASN A 216 -12.94 -4.29 -22.44
C ASN A 216 -13.84 -3.21 -23.06
N PRO A 217 -13.49 -2.65 -24.23
CA PRO A 217 -14.32 -1.68 -24.94
C PRO A 217 -15.74 -2.17 -25.27
N ASP A 218 -15.97 -3.49 -25.35
CA ASP A 218 -17.28 -4.12 -25.58
C ASP A 218 -18.15 -4.21 -24.32
N GLY A 219 -17.69 -3.67 -23.19
CA GLY A 219 -18.39 -3.71 -21.90
C GLY A 219 -18.28 -5.04 -21.16
N GLN A 220 -17.53 -6.02 -21.68
CA GLN A 220 -17.33 -7.31 -21.03
C GLN A 220 -16.08 -7.32 -20.14
N ILE A 221 -16.11 -8.14 -19.09
CA ILE A 221 -14.93 -8.36 -18.26
C ILE A 221 -13.85 -9.09 -19.05
N LYS A 222 -12.64 -8.51 -19.07
CA LYS A 222 -11.48 -9.06 -19.76
C LYS A 222 -11.12 -10.40 -19.13
N GLN A 223 -11.17 -11.46 -19.93
CA GLN A 223 -10.71 -12.78 -19.49
C GLN A 223 -9.18 -12.83 -19.56
N THR A 224 -8.53 -13.10 -18.45
CA THR A 224 -7.09 -13.32 -18.36
C THR A 224 -6.81 -14.64 -17.68
N LYS A 225 -5.74 -15.32 -18.11
CA LYS A 225 -5.22 -16.49 -17.41
C LYS A 225 -4.48 -16.02 -16.16
N ASP A 226 -4.95 -16.44 -15.00
CA ASP A 226 -4.28 -16.15 -13.74
C ASP A 226 -3.06 -17.08 -13.56
N LYS A 227 -1.97 -16.54 -13.02
CA LYS A 227 -0.73 -17.31 -12.82
C LYS A 227 -0.99 -18.50 -11.89
N GLY A 228 -0.56 -19.69 -12.30
CA GLY A 228 -0.69 -20.93 -11.52
C GLY A 228 -1.96 -21.74 -11.80
N TYR A 229 -2.86 -21.27 -12.67
CA TYR A 229 -4.05 -22.01 -13.06
C TYR A 229 -4.06 -22.32 -14.55
N ALA A 230 -4.58 -23.50 -14.92
CA ALA A 230 -4.73 -23.88 -16.32
C ALA A 230 -5.80 -23.02 -16.99
N TYR A 231 -6.93 -22.83 -16.30
CA TYR A 231 -8.07 -22.05 -16.77
C TYR A 231 -8.57 -21.09 -15.70
N THR A 232 -9.13 -19.97 -16.15
CA THR A 232 -9.71 -18.95 -15.29
C THR A 232 -10.91 -18.33 -15.98
N ARG A 233 -12.01 -18.17 -15.25
CA ARG A 233 -13.16 -17.39 -15.69
C ARG A 233 -13.41 -16.23 -14.72
N HIS A 234 -13.31 -15.02 -15.25
CA HIS A 234 -13.65 -13.79 -14.54
C HIS A 234 -15.13 -13.48 -14.72
N PHE A 235 -15.78 -12.97 -13.67
CA PHE A 235 -17.17 -12.56 -13.73
C PHE A 235 -17.43 -11.26 -12.94
N ILE A 236 -18.48 -10.56 -13.36
CA ILE A 236 -19.07 -9.43 -12.64
C ILE A 236 -20.59 -9.44 -12.88
N PHE A 237 -21.35 -9.16 -11.82
CA PHE A 237 -22.80 -9.00 -11.85
C PHE A 237 -23.24 -7.91 -10.89
N GLN A 238 -24.41 -7.35 -11.16
CA GLN A 238 -25.19 -6.63 -10.16
C GLN A 238 -25.94 -7.63 -9.27
N TYR A 239 -25.92 -7.40 -7.97
CA TYR A 239 -26.56 -8.23 -6.96
C TYR A 239 -26.96 -7.39 -5.75
N ASP A 240 -28.26 -7.19 -5.60
CA ASP A 240 -28.86 -6.40 -4.51
C ASP A 240 -29.57 -7.27 -3.46
N SER A 241 -29.19 -8.54 -3.40
CA SER A 241 -29.94 -9.57 -2.68
C SER A 241 -29.16 -10.09 -1.46
N ASN A 242 -29.62 -11.18 -0.86
CA ASN A 242 -29.16 -11.65 0.44
C ASN A 242 -27.71 -12.19 0.42
N ARG A 243 -26.79 -11.53 1.14
CA ARG A 243 -25.39 -11.97 1.28
C ARG A 243 -25.24 -13.36 1.89
N ALA A 244 -26.12 -13.76 2.80
CA ALA A 244 -26.11 -15.10 3.36
C ALA A 244 -26.38 -16.15 2.28
N ALA A 245 -27.23 -15.86 1.29
CA ALA A 245 -27.50 -16.75 0.16
C ALA A 245 -26.27 -16.88 -0.75
N LEU A 246 -25.54 -15.79 -1.03
CA LEU A 246 -24.27 -15.86 -1.76
C LEU A 246 -23.24 -16.71 -1.01
N LYS A 247 -23.08 -16.45 0.30
CA LYS A 247 -22.14 -17.18 1.15
C LYS A 247 -22.46 -18.69 1.14
N ALA A 248 -23.73 -19.05 1.28
CA ALA A 248 -24.19 -20.44 1.24
C ALA A 248 -23.98 -21.08 -0.15
N LEU A 249 -24.22 -20.35 -1.24
CA LEU A 249 -23.99 -20.84 -2.60
C LEU A 249 -22.50 -21.15 -2.82
N VAL A 250 -21.62 -20.19 -2.50
CA VAL A 250 -20.17 -20.36 -2.64
C VAL A 250 -19.70 -21.53 -1.79
N LYS A 251 -20.16 -21.63 -0.53
CA LYS A 251 -19.86 -22.76 0.36
C LYS A 251 -20.23 -24.09 -0.29
N ARG A 252 -21.48 -24.23 -0.75
CA ARG A 252 -21.97 -25.48 -1.36
C ARG A 252 -21.12 -25.93 -2.55
N PHE A 253 -20.84 -25.05 -3.50
CA PHE A 253 -20.03 -25.41 -4.67
C PHE A 253 -18.56 -25.67 -4.31
N ALA A 254 -17.99 -24.85 -3.42
CA ALA A 254 -16.60 -25.01 -3.01
C ALA A 254 -16.35 -26.35 -2.30
N PHE A 255 -17.30 -26.84 -1.48
CA PHE A 255 -17.17 -28.15 -0.84
C PHE A 255 -17.49 -29.30 -1.80
N ALA A 256 -18.55 -29.21 -2.61
CA ALA A 256 -18.95 -30.28 -3.52
C ALA A 256 -17.96 -30.50 -4.69
N HIS A 257 -17.20 -29.47 -5.06
CA HIS A 257 -16.31 -29.47 -6.23
C HIS A 257 -14.88 -29.01 -5.90
N SER A 258 -14.44 -29.18 -4.66
CA SER A 258 -13.15 -28.66 -4.17
C SER A 258 -11.93 -29.08 -5.00
N MET A 259 -11.97 -30.27 -5.60
CA MET A 259 -10.89 -30.78 -6.46
C MET A 259 -10.92 -30.22 -7.88
N GLN A 260 -12.06 -29.69 -8.32
CA GLN A 260 -12.28 -29.25 -9.71
C GLN A 260 -12.35 -27.73 -9.84
N LEU A 261 -12.75 -27.04 -8.78
CA LEU A 261 -13.16 -25.65 -8.82
C LEU A 261 -12.76 -24.90 -7.55
N LEU A 262 -11.97 -23.84 -7.74
CA LEU A 262 -11.72 -22.83 -6.73
C LEU A 262 -12.52 -21.56 -7.06
N ILE A 263 -13.35 -21.13 -6.11
CA ILE A 263 -14.21 -19.95 -6.23
C ILE A 263 -13.66 -18.85 -5.34
N THR A 264 -13.45 -17.66 -5.92
CA THR A 264 -13.27 -16.42 -5.17
C THR A 264 -14.33 -15.43 -5.59
N LEU A 265 -15.35 -15.22 -4.75
CA LEU A 265 -16.36 -14.20 -4.94
C LEU A 265 -16.08 -13.02 -4.02
N ARG A 266 -16.17 -11.80 -4.56
CA ARG A 266 -16.01 -10.53 -3.85
C ARG A 266 -17.29 -9.72 -3.99
N THR A 267 -17.63 -8.99 -2.95
CA THR A 267 -18.67 -7.98 -2.97
C THR A 267 -18.05 -6.59 -3.10
N TYR A 268 -18.81 -5.63 -3.62
CA TYR A 268 -18.37 -4.25 -3.80
C TYR A 268 -17.83 -3.59 -2.51
N ASP A 269 -18.35 -4.00 -1.35
CA ASP A 269 -17.97 -3.49 -0.03
C ASP A 269 -16.83 -4.27 0.65
N GLY A 270 -16.20 -5.20 -0.08
CA GLY A 270 -14.96 -5.86 0.33
C GLY A 270 -15.12 -7.20 1.05
N ALA A 271 -16.33 -7.76 1.16
CA ALA A 271 -16.47 -9.15 1.63
C ALA A 271 -15.89 -10.12 0.59
N ILE A 272 -15.29 -11.21 1.07
CA ILE A 272 -14.69 -12.25 0.24
C ILE A 272 -15.27 -13.60 0.67
N TYR A 273 -15.80 -14.36 -0.29
CA TYR A 273 -16.28 -15.73 -0.10
C TYR A 273 -15.45 -16.68 -0.94
N ASN A 274 -14.80 -17.63 -0.28
CA ASN A 274 -14.03 -18.72 -0.87
C ASN A 274 -13.99 -19.91 0.11
N ILE A 275 -13.43 -21.06 -0.29
CA ILE A 275 -13.36 -22.25 0.57
C ILE A 275 -12.69 -21.97 1.93
N TRP A 276 -11.65 -21.14 1.93
CA TRP A 276 -10.86 -20.77 3.12
C TRP A 276 -11.60 -19.82 4.07
N SER A 277 -12.62 -19.11 3.58
CA SER A 277 -13.44 -18.20 4.38
C SER A 277 -14.44 -18.91 5.29
N PHE A 278 -14.56 -20.24 5.20
CA PHE A 278 -15.52 -21.04 5.98
C PHE A 278 -14.87 -21.89 7.08
N GLY A 279 -13.53 -21.93 7.15
CA GLY A 279 -12.77 -22.71 8.14
C GLY A 279 -12.38 -21.94 9.40
N LYS A 280 -13.07 -20.84 9.69
CA LYS A 280 -12.91 -20.03 10.91
C LYS A 280 -14.25 -19.88 11.60
#